data_AF-A0A7S1KKP3-F1
#
_entry.id   AF-A0A7S1KKP3-F1
#
_cell.length_a   1.000
_cell.length_b   1.000
_cell.length_c   1.000
_cell.angle_alpha   90.00
_cell.angle_beta   90.00
_cell.angle_gamma   90.00
#
_symmetry.space_group_name_H-M   'P 1'
#
loop_
_entity.id
_entity.type
_entity.pdbx_description
1 polymer ?
#
loop_
_entity_poly.entity_id
_entity_poly.type
_entity_poly.pdbx_seq_one_letter_code
_entity_poly.pdbx_strand_id
1 'polypeptide(L)'
;YIESFTVYIQTLLKLEKNRLQAPWIIRQNFEQSLSSGGSGDKGSSAHGGSSTTSASSWQLLSSSAYKLINRTFAADDTASLDVSRAQTLIKDSQHKPVDGLTTLGHPIVCHIAASQKESFSFEEIFKSVYILLSDTTTSEHIFDTEFFKDEALHSHIFSISVKYIDDYLVQPYLTESHNILSVLALIYFVDVLQRMMQEREVAVLDTHLEQLNMRLIVKFKELFDPNIAALREPLTRSEIDAELKDHILTKRFSRLSIGVHLFNSANKDSANHHMLESNLRQLRELYLKALNNQVISTIESSDVKRRCTFLIHAFDFILSQYIHFHIDCNDGIEFQKHLEEEVSAFVRYQIEDQFSSLCAFVSHFEAAINKKCSEEENRSRVDQAAMAKVAKQFQLEWQRGIEAIVFDVDRRFGDLPSLCADIRRQSMLHLLMMYSRFRNVVYACFTNPPFRSNLISPDRIMNAVDLDR
;
A
#
# COMPACT_ATOMS: atom_id res chain seq x y z
N TYR A 1 6.00 -45.24 -6.79
CA TYR A 1 6.01 -43.75 -6.80
C TYR A 1 4.62 -43.16 -6.96
N ILE A 2 3.94 -43.37 -8.10
CA ILE A 2 2.68 -42.69 -8.43
C ILE A 2 1.58 -42.91 -7.37
N GLU A 3 1.31 -44.15 -6.97
CA GLU A 3 0.28 -44.45 -5.95
C GLU A 3 0.59 -43.80 -4.59
N SER A 4 1.86 -43.81 -4.18
CA SER A 4 2.30 -43.17 -2.93
C SER A 4 2.15 -41.65 -3.00
N PHE A 5 2.45 -41.04 -4.15
CA PHE A 5 2.33 -39.60 -4.38
C PHE A 5 0.87 -39.15 -4.43
N THR A 6 0.00 -39.95 -5.05
CA THR A 6 -1.45 -39.74 -5.07
C THR A 6 -2.04 -39.78 -3.66
N VAL A 7 -1.72 -40.80 -2.86
CA VAL A 7 -2.19 -40.90 -1.47
C VAL A 7 -1.66 -39.75 -0.61
N TYR A 8 -0.43 -39.31 -0.86
CA TYR A 8 0.18 -38.17 -0.19
C TYR A 8 -0.60 -36.87 -0.43
N ILE A 9 -0.84 -36.51 -1.69
CA ILE A 9 -1.60 -35.30 -2.08
C ILE A 9 -3.02 -35.35 -1.51
N GLN A 10 -3.72 -36.47 -1.66
CA GLN A 10 -5.09 -36.61 -1.15
C GLN A 10 -5.18 -36.47 0.36
N THR A 11 -4.13 -36.87 1.09
CA THR A 11 -4.07 -36.72 2.55
C THR A 11 -3.80 -35.27 2.94
N LEU A 12 -2.90 -34.57 2.24
CA LEU A 12 -2.64 -33.15 2.49
C LEU A 12 -3.84 -32.26 2.18
N LEU A 13 -4.56 -32.50 1.08
CA LEU A 13 -5.77 -31.74 0.75
C LEU A 13 -6.89 -31.90 1.79
N LYS A 14 -6.90 -32.99 2.57
CA LYS A 14 -7.83 -33.14 3.72
C LYS A 14 -7.43 -32.29 4.92
N LEU A 15 -6.18 -31.84 4.99
CA LEU A 15 -5.62 -31.01 6.05
C LEU A 15 -5.57 -29.52 5.67
N GLU A 16 -6.02 -29.17 4.47
CA GLU A 16 -6.06 -27.79 3.97
C GLU A 16 -7.05 -26.93 4.76
N LYS A 17 -6.59 -25.77 5.22
CA LYS A 17 -7.40 -24.76 5.89
C LYS A 17 -7.92 -23.74 4.88
N ASN A 18 -9.22 -23.44 4.94
CA ASN A 18 -9.87 -22.30 4.25
C ASN A 18 -9.70 -22.27 2.72
N ARG A 19 -10.25 -23.28 2.03
CA ARG A 19 -10.27 -23.38 0.56
C ARG A 19 -11.00 -22.22 -0.16
N LEU A 20 -11.85 -21.46 0.55
CA LEU A 20 -12.62 -20.35 0.00
C LEU A 20 -12.23 -19.04 0.69
N GLN A 21 -11.52 -18.17 -0.03
CA GLN A 21 -11.30 -16.78 0.36
C GLN A 21 -11.95 -15.87 -0.69
N ALA A 22 -12.64 -14.81 -0.25
CA ALA A 22 -13.26 -13.84 -1.16
C ALA A 22 -12.19 -13.08 -1.96
N PRO A 23 -12.50 -12.63 -3.19
CA PRO A 23 -11.54 -11.90 -4.01
C PRO A 23 -11.08 -10.59 -3.38
N TRP A 24 -9.77 -10.41 -3.40
CA TRP A 24 -9.11 -9.24 -2.84
C TRP A 24 -9.12 -8.10 -3.88
N ILE A 25 -10.19 -7.30 -3.85
CA ILE A 25 -10.37 -6.13 -4.72
C ILE A 25 -10.38 -4.86 -3.86
N ILE A 26 -9.56 -3.88 -4.22
CA ILE A 26 -9.44 -2.58 -3.55
C ILE A 26 -10.82 -1.90 -3.42
N ARG A 27 -11.67 -1.97 -4.45
CA ARG A 27 -13.11 -1.64 -4.38
C ARG A 27 -13.94 -2.91 -4.36
N GLN A 28 -14.59 -3.19 -3.25
CA GLN A 28 -15.63 -4.22 -3.18
C GLN A 28 -16.93 -3.50 -2.84
N ASN A 29 -17.89 -3.56 -3.76
CA ASN A 29 -19.17 -2.86 -3.67
C ASN A 29 -19.88 -3.14 -2.35
N PHE A 30 -20.17 -2.08 -1.58
CA PHE A 30 -21.03 -2.16 -0.39
C PHE A 30 -22.53 -2.24 -0.75
N GLU A 31 -22.89 -1.94 -2.00
CA GLU A 31 -24.26 -1.53 -2.37
C GLU A 31 -25.11 -2.53 -3.18
N GLN A 32 -24.84 -3.84 -3.14
CA GLN A 32 -25.82 -4.82 -3.64
C GLN A 32 -26.71 -5.43 -2.55
N SER A 33 -26.70 -4.90 -1.32
CA SER A 33 -27.42 -5.52 -0.18
C SER A 33 -28.51 -4.69 0.49
N LEU A 34 -28.88 -3.50 -0.02
CA LEU A 34 -29.88 -2.64 0.63
C LEU A 34 -31.19 -2.39 -0.14
N SER A 35 -31.42 -3.02 -1.30
CA SER A 35 -32.67 -2.85 -2.07
C SER A 35 -33.60 -4.08 -2.12
N SER A 36 -33.43 -5.08 -1.26
CA SER A 36 -34.40 -6.18 -1.12
C SER A 36 -34.92 -6.32 0.31
N GLY A 37 -35.77 -5.38 0.72
CA GLY A 37 -36.45 -5.42 2.02
C GLY A 37 -37.77 -4.65 2.03
N GLY A 38 -38.87 -5.36 1.78
CA GLY A 38 -40.27 -4.90 1.91
C GLY A 38 -40.88 -4.43 0.59
N SER A 39 -42.10 -4.78 0.16
CA SER A 39 -43.23 -5.50 0.74
C SER A 39 -44.13 -5.95 -0.44
N GLY A 40 -44.79 -7.11 -0.34
CA GLY A 40 -45.53 -7.70 -1.46
C GLY A 40 -46.87 -7.05 -1.82
N ASP A 41 -47.41 -7.38 -2.99
CA ASP A 41 -48.79 -7.89 -3.13
C ASP A 41 -49.00 -8.56 -4.51
N LYS A 42 -50.04 -9.41 -4.56
CA LYS A 42 -50.42 -10.39 -5.57
C LYS A 42 -50.77 -9.83 -6.96
N GLY A 43 -50.62 -10.66 -8.00
CA GLY A 43 -51.34 -10.48 -9.27
C GLY A 43 -50.85 -11.37 -10.42
N SER A 44 -51.58 -12.44 -10.70
CA SER A 44 -51.39 -13.40 -11.80
C SER A 44 -51.62 -12.79 -13.19
N SER A 45 -50.82 -13.16 -14.21
CA SER A 45 -51.31 -13.75 -15.48
C SER A 45 -50.14 -14.14 -16.41
N ALA A 46 -50.38 -15.17 -17.22
CA ALA A 46 -49.44 -15.84 -18.10
C ALA A 46 -49.27 -15.13 -19.46
N HIS A 47 -48.10 -15.27 -20.10
CA HIS A 47 -47.93 -15.58 -21.54
C HIS A 47 -46.45 -15.89 -21.86
N GLY A 48 -46.22 -16.70 -22.89
CA GLY A 48 -45.00 -17.49 -23.10
C GLY A 48 -43.86 -16.82 -23.89
N GLY A 49 -42.75 -17.55 -24.01
CA GLY A 49 -41.78 -17.39 -25.10
C GLY A 49 -40.31 -17.29 -24.71
N SER A 50 -39.54 -18.30 -25.12
CA SER A 50 -38.15 -18.24 -25.59
C SER A 50 -36.98 -18.12 -24.58
N SER A 51 -36.12 -19.13 -24.69
CA SER A 51 -34.71 -19.27 -24.29
C SER A 51 -33.87 -18.02 -24.09
N THR A 52 -33.15 -17.95 -22.97
CA THR A 52 -31.70 -17.62 -22.86
C THR A 52 -31.19 -18.09 -21.49
N THR A 53 -30.46 -19.20 -21.45
CA THR A 53 -29.68 -19.63 -20.29
C THR A 53 -28.29 -18.97 -20.35
N SER A 54 -28.15 -17.82 -19.71
CA SER A 54 -26.87 -17.28 -19.24
C SER A 54 -27.13 -16.30 -18.08
N ALA A 55 -27.51 -16.83 -16.93
CA ALA A 55 -27.48 -16.09 -15.68
C ALA A 55 -26.39 -16.70 -14.80
N SER A 56 -25.42 -15.87 -14.46
CA SER A 56 -24.21 -16.19 -13.71
C SER A 56 -24.53 -16.79 -12.33
N SER A 57 -23.72 -17.78 -11.95
CA SER A 57 -23.73 -18.46 -10.64
C SER A 57 -23.49 -17.53 -9.42
N TRP A 58 -23.37 -16.22 -9.65
CA TRP A 58 -23.04 -15.20 -8.65
C TRP A 58 -24.25 -14.65 -7.87
N GLN A 59 -25.48 -15.07 -8.16
CA GLN A 59 -26.68 -14.57 -7.47
C GLN A 59 -27.11 -15.37 -6.22
N LEU A 60 -26.43 -16.46 -5.85
CA LEU A 60 -26.91 -17.37 -4.79
C LEU A 60 -25.93 -17.58 -3.62
N LEU A 61 -24.97 -16.69 -3.40
CA LEU A 61 -24.22 -16.67 -2.14
C LEU A 61 -25.02 -15.89 -1.09
N SER A 62 -25.61 -16.64 -0.16
CA SER A 62 -26.52 -16.15 0.89
C SER A 62 -26.00 -14.90 1.63
N SER A 63 -26.94 -13.98 1.93
CA SER A 63 -26.74 -12.72 2.67
C SER A 63 -25.93 -12.86 3.98
N SER A 64 -25.95 -14.04 4.61
CA SER A 64 -25.20 -14.31 5.85
C SER A 64 -23.70 -14.57 5.64
N ALA A 65 -23.29 -15.19 4.52
CA ALA A 65 -21.88 -15.41 4.21
C ALA A 65 -21.18 -14.09 3.88
N TYR A 66 -21.82 -13.22 3.10
CA TYR A 66 -21.34 -11.86 2.82
C TYR A 66 -21.26 -10.97 4.07
N LYS A 67 -22.24 -11.07 4.99
CA LYS A 67 -22.18 -10.34 6.27
C LYS A 67 -21.08 -10.84 7.21
N LEU A 68 -20.71 -12.12 7.13
CA LEU A 68 -19.59 -12.70 7.90
C LEU A 68 -18.24 -12.27 7.30
N ILE A 69 -18.13 -12.27 5.96
CA ILE A 69 -16.95 -11.84 5.19
C ILE A 69 -16.65 -10.34 5.42
N ASN A 70 -17.66 -9.47 5.40
CA ASN A 70 -17.48 -8.05 5.70
C ASN A 70 -17.12 -7.78 7.18
N ARG A 71 -17.51 -8.66 8.12
CA ARG A 71 -17.07 -8.57 9.52
C ARG A 71 -15.61 -9.00 9.71
N THR A 72 -15.11 -9.93 8.90
CA THR A 72 -13.68 -10.28 8.87
C THR A 72 -12.81 -9.23 8.20
N PHE A 73 -13.32 -8.52 7.18
CA PHE A 73 -12.58 -7.42 6.53
C PHE A 73 -12.57 -6.10 7.33
N ALA A 74 -13.49 -5.94 8.27
CA ALA A 74 -13.50 -4.85 9.24
C ALA A 74 -12.56 -5.10 10.44
N ALA A 75 -12.03 -6.32 10.59
CA ALA A 75 -11.01 -6.62 11.58
C ALA A 75 -9.63 -6.42 10.95
N ASP A 76 -8.80 -5.57 11.55
CA ASP A 76 -7.41 -5.32 11.13
C ASP A 76 -6.53 -6.59 11.13
N ASP A 77 -6.99 -7.70 11.71
CA ASP A 77 -6.20 -8.90 12.01
C ASP A 77 -5.95 -9.84 10.82
N THR A 78 -6.87 -10.02 9.87
CA THR A 78 -6.71 -11.06 8.83
C THR A 78 -5.76 -10.65 7.71
N ALA A 79 -5.69 -9.36 7.39
CA ALA A 79 -4.81 -8.84 6.34
C ALA A 79 -3.37 -8.63 6.82
N SER A 80 -3.17 -8.28 8.11
CA SER A 80 -1.85 -8.32 8.75
C SER A 80 -1.28 -9.73 8.73
N LEU A 81 -2.14 -10.74 8.99
CA LEU A 81 -1.76 -12.15 8.94
C LEU A 81 -1.21 -12.57 7.57
N ASP A 82 -1.84 -12.18 6.46
CA ASP A 82 -1.37 -12.59 5.12
C ASP A 82 -0.02 -11.94 4.73
N VAL A 83 0.22 -10.69 5.12
CA VAL A 83 1.52 -10.03 4.90
C VAL A 83 2.60 -10.64 5.80
N SER A 84 2.29 -10.92 7.07
CA SER A 84 3.21 -11.64 7.97
C SER A 84 3.50 -13.07 7.50
N ARG A 85 2.51 -13.76 6.93
CA ARG A 85 2.68 -15.07 6.29
C ARG A 85 3.58 -14.98 5.07
N ALA A 86 3.40 -13.98 4.21
CA ALA A 86 4.30 -13.72 3.09
C ALA A 86 5.76 -13.49 3.55
N GLN A 87 5.98 -12.68 4.60
CA GLN A 87 7.30 -12.47 5.17
C GLN A 87 7.93 -13.77 5.72
N THR A 88 7.12 -14.61 6.37
CA THR A 88 7.58 -15.90 6.89
C THR A 88 8.00 -16.82 5.74
N LEU A 89 7.17 -16.93 4.70
CA LEU A 89 7.48 -17.73 3.51
C LEU A 89 8.76 -17.27 2.80
N ILE A 90 9.01 -15.97 2.73
CA ILE A 90 10.24 -15.39 2.15
C ILE A 90 11.47 -15.69 3.04
N LYS A 91 11.33 -15.61 4.37
CA LYS A 91 12.44 -15.93 5.27
C LYS A 91 12.85 -17.40 5.17
N ASP A 92 11.86 -18.29 5.09
CA ASP A 92 12.08 -19.73 5.00
C ASP A 92 12.70 -20.17 3.67
N SER A 93 12.56 -19.38 2.60
CA SER A 93 13.18 -19.65 1.29
C SER A 93 14.57 -19.03 1.14
N GLN A 94 14.98 -18.12 2.03
CA GLN A 94 16.25 -17.39 1.95
C GLN A 94 17.39 -17.99 2.82
N HIS A 95 17.18 -19.12 3.50
CA HIS A 95 18.22 -19.74 4.32
C HIS A 95 19.42 -20.27 3.49
N LYS A 96 20.63 -19.86 3.89
CA LYS A 96 21.93 -20.28 3.32
C LYS A 96 22.18 -21.78 3.52
N PRO A 97 22.98 -22.42 2.64
CA PRO A 97 23.16 -23.86 2.66
C PRO A 97 23.89 -24.31 3.92
N VAL A 98 23.25 -25.21 4.67
CA VAL A 98 23.93 -26.10 5.61
C VAL A 98 23.73 -27.51 5.07
N ASP A 99 24.84 -28.08 4.59
CA ASP A 99 25.06 -29.51 4.33
C ASP A 99 23.91 -30.33 3.73
N GLY A 100 23.91 -30.46 2.39
CA GLY A 100 23.44 -31.67 1.69
C GLY A 100 21.96 -32.03 1.73
N LEU A 101 21.09 -31.24 2.38
CA LEU A 101 19.63 -31.37 2.36
C LEU A 101 18.99 -30.01 2.07
N THR A 102 17.83 -30.04 1.41
CA THR A 102 17.08 -28.92 0.82
C THR A 102 17.02 -27.66 1.70
N THR A 103 17.51 -26.53 1.18
CA THR A 103 17.42 -25.18 1.78
C THR A 103 15.98 -24.69 1.98
N LEU A 104 15.00 -25.34 1.34
CA LEU A 104 13.58 -24.98 1.38
C LEU A 104 12.78 -25.64 2.51
N GLY A 105 13.41 -26.39 3.42
CA GLY A 105 12.75 -27.13 4.50
C GLY A 105 12.32 -28.55 4.09
N HIS A 106 11.70 -29.28 5.01
CA HIS A 106 11.32 -30.68 4.80
C HIS A 106 9.85 -30.84 4.35
N PRO A 107 9.54 -31.83 3.49
CA PRO A 107 8.16 -32.17 3.18
C PRO A 107 7.35 -32.51 4.44
N ILE A 108 6.10 -32.05 4.48
CA ILE A 108 5.12 -32.35 5.52
C ILE A 108 4.94 -33.87 5.62
N VAL A 109 5.11 -34.39 6.82
CA VAL A 109 4.93 -35.80 7.11
C VAL A 109 3.47 -36.06 7.48
N CYS A 110 2.67 -36.54 6.51
CA CYS A 110 1.21 -36.68 6.64
C CYS A 110 0.74 -37.42 7.90
N HIS A 111 1.42 -38.47 8.34
CA HIS A 111 0.99 -39.24 9.50
C HIS A 111 1.15 -38.47 10.83
N ILE A 112 2.20 -37.66 10.95
CA ILE A 112 2.46 -36.82 12.13
C ILE A 112 1.45 -35.68 12.15
N ALA A 113 1.33 -34.97 11.03
CA ALA A 113 0.38 -33.88 10.83
C ALA A 113 -1.07 -34.31 11.15
N ALA A 114 -1.50 -35.47 10.64
CA ALA A 114 -2.83 -36.01 10.93
C ALA A 114 -3.01 -36.41 12.41
N SER A 115 -1.97 -36.95 13.05
CA SER A 115 -2.01 -37.30 14.48
C SER A 115 -2.11 -36.06 15.39
N GLN A 116 -1.49 -34.96 14.99
CA GLN A 116 -1.46 -33.70 15.74
C GLN A 116 -2.65 -32.78 15.41
N LYS A 117 -3.50 -33.14 14.44
CA LYS A 117 -4.62 -32.33 13.94
C LYS A 117 -4.20 -30.94 13.48
N GLU A 118 -3.01 -30.84 12.90
CA GLU A 118 -2.54 -29.58 12.32
C GLU A 118 -3.26 -29.28 11.01
N SER A 119 -3.50 -28.00 10.76
CA SER A 119 -4.13 -27.50 9.54
C SER A 119 -3.14 -26.64 8.78
N PHE A 120 -2.92 -26.93 7.50
CA PHE A 120 -1.93 -26.26 6.67
C PHE A 120 -2.60 -25.34 5.66
N SER A 121 -1.89 -24.30 5.25
CA SER A 121 -2.33 -23.50 4.12
C SER A 121 -1.99 -24.15 2.79
N PHE A 122 -2.65 -23.69 1.72
CA PHE A 122 -2.37 -24.20 0.38
C PHE A 122 -0.91 -24.00 -0.01
N GLU A 123 -0.31 -22.86 0.32
CA GLU A 123 1.09 -22.55 -0.02
C GLU A 123 2.06 -23.53 0.64
N GLU A 124 1.79 -23.93 1.88
CA GLU A 124 2.59 -24.92 2.62
C GLU A 124 2.45 -26.32 2.01
N ILE A 125 1.23 -26.70 1.64
CA ILE A 125 0.95 -27.98 0.95
C ILE A 125 1.65 -28.01 -0.40
N PHE A 126 1.50 -26.94 -1.20
CA PHE A 126 2.13 -26.81 -2.50
C PHE A 126 3.66 -26.90 -2.37
N LYS A 127 4.23 -26.14 -1.44
CA LYS A 127 5.67 -26.17 -1.15
C LYS A 127 6.14 -27.58 -0.81
N SER A 128 5.43 -28.26 0.07
CA SER A 128 5.74 -29.62 0.48
C SER A 128 5.73 -30.63 -0.67
N VAL A 129 4.69 -30.57 -1.53
CA VAL A 129 4.55 -31.46 -2.68
C VAL A 129 5.68 -31.24 -3.68
N TYR A 130 6.02 -30.00 -3.99
CA TYR A 130 7.07 -29.71 -4.97
C TYR A 130 8.48 -29.94 -4.44
N ILE A 131 8.75 -29.74 -3.15
CA ILE A 131 10.04 -30.16 -2.55
C ILE A 131 10.19 -31.68 -2.67
N LEU A 132 9.15 -32.44 -2.30
CA LEU A 132 9.18 -33.90 -2.41
C LEU A 132 9.35 -34.36 -3.87
N LEU A 133 8.64 -33.72 -4.81
CA LEU A 133 8.80 -33.99 -6.24
C LEU A 133 10.24 -33.74 -6.68
N SER A 134 10.79 -32.56 -6.40
CA SER A 134 12.15 -32.19 -6.80
C SER A 134 13.20 -33.13 -6.20
N ASP A 135 13.12 -33.47 -4.92
CA ASP A 135 14.09 -34.37 -4.27
C ASP A 135 13.98 -35.79 -4.82
N THR A 136 12.76 -36.28 -5.07
CA THR A 136 12.54 -37.59 -5.71
C THR A 136 13.11 -37.57 -7.13
N THR A 137 12.81 -36.55 -7.93
CA THR A 137 13.33 -36.40 -9.29
C THR A 137 14.86 -36.32 -9.30
N THR A 138 15.49 -35.58 -8.40
CA THR A 138 16.95 -35.55 -8.30
C THR A 138 17.54 -36.93 -7.97
N SER A 139 16.98 -37.64 -6.99
CA SER A 139 17.48 -38.96 -6.60
C SER A 139 17.33 -40.01 -7.71
N GLU A 140 16.19 -40.01 -8.41
CA GLU A 140 15.94 -40.91 -9.53
C GLU A 140 16.78 -40.53 -10.74
N HIS A 141 17.03 -39.24 -10.98
CA HIS A 141 17.89 -38.79 -12.08
C HIS A 141 19.32 -39.31 -11.92
N ILE A 142 19.88 -39.23 -10.71
CA ILE A 142 21.20 -39.79 -10.40
C ILE A 142 21.20 -41.31 -10.60
N PHE A 143 20.20 -42.01 -10.05
CA PHE A 143 20.09 -43.46 -10.17
C PHE A 143 19.96 -43.91 -11.64
N ASP A 144 19.09 -43.28 -12.42
CA ASP A 144 18.85 -43.63 -13.82
C ASP A 144 20.08 -43.39 -14.68
N THR A 145 20.78 -42.27 -14.45
CA THR A 145 22.01 -41.91 -15.17
C THR A 145 23.13 -42.90 -14.85
N GLU A 146 23.30 -43.29 -13.58
CA GLU A 146 24.33 -44.24 -13.15
C GLU A 146 24.03 -45.68 -13.57
N PHE A 147 22.77 -46.13 -13.43
CA PHE A 147 22.38 -47.52 -13.63
C PHE A 147 21.99 -47.83 -15.08
N PHE A 148 21.13 -47.02 -15.69
CA PHE A 148 20.58 -47.26 -17.03
C PHE A 148 21.32 -46.53 -18.15
N LYS A 149 22.02 -45.42 -17.85
CA LYS A 149 22.68 -44.54 -18.83
C LYS A 149 21.74 -44.04 -19.94
N ASP A 150 20.45 -43.96 -19.64
CA ASP A 150 19.41 -43.49 -20.55
C ASP A 150 18.61 -42.37 -19.88
N GLU A 151 18.83 -41.15 -20.36
CA GLU A 151 18.15 -39.94 -19.86
C GLU A 151 16.67 -39.90 -20.27
N ALA A 152 16.26 -40.64 -21.32
CA ALA A 152 14.90 -40.56 -21.87
C ALA A 152 13.85 -41.24 -20.97
N LEU A 153 14.23 -42.33 -20.29
CA LEU A 153 13.37 -43.09 -19.38
C LEU A 153 12.78 -42.19 -18.27
N HIS A 154 13.61 -41.27 -17.80
CA HIS A 154 13.32 -40.40 -16.68
C HIS A 154 12.15 -39.42 -16.97
N SER A 155 12.13 -38.82 -18.17
CA SER A 155 11.06 -37.90 -18.59
C SER A 155 9.68 -38.58 -18.60
N HIS A 156 9.63 -39.86 -18.97
CA HIS A 156 8.39 -40.63 -19.06
C HIS A 156 7.82 -40.95 -17.68
N ILE A 157 8.67 -41.37 -16.73
CA ILE A 157 8.26 -41.76 -15.37
C ILE A 157 7.63 -40.58 -14.63
N PHE A 158 8.24 -39.40 -14.71
CA PHE A 158 7.76 -38.22 -14.00
C PHE A 158 6.58 -37.51 -14.67
N SER A 159 6.40 -37.67 -15.98
CA SER A 159 5.28 -37.04 -16.71
C SER A 159 3.90 -37.38 -16.12
N ILE A 160 3.72 -38.62 -15.64
CA ILE A 160 2.46 -39.08 -15.03
C ILE A 160 2.24 -38.43 -13.66
N SER A 161 3.30 -38.37 -12.84
CA SER A 161 3.25 -37.75 -11.50
C SER A 161 3.01 -36.24 -11.59
N VAL A 162 3.70 -35.58 -12.53
CA VAL A 162 3.53 -34.17 -12.84
C VAL A 162 2.11 -33.87 -13.28
N LYS A 163 1.56 -34.67 -14.20
CA LYS A 163 0.17 -34.53 -14.64
C LYS A 163 -0.82 -34.72 -13.48
N TYR A 164 -0.59 -35.67 -12.60
CA TYR A 164 -1.44 -35.88 -11.42
C TYR A 164 -1.42 -34.67 -10.48
N ILE A 165 -0.24 -34.09 -10.21
CA ILE A 165 -0.13 -32.85 -9.43
C ILE A 165 -0.91 -31.73 -10.12
N ASP A 166 -0.79 -31.63 -11.45
CA ASP A 166 -1.46 -30.59 -12.21
C ASP A 166 -2.99 -30.69 -12.11
N ASP A 167 -3.54 -31.86 -12.39
CA ASP A 167 -4.98 -32.11 -12.42
C ASP A 167 -5.63 -31.95 -11.04
N TYR A 168 -4.95 -32.36 -9.95
CA TYR A 168 -5.57 -32.46 -8.62
C TYR A 168 -5.12 -31.40 -7.62
N LEU A 169 -3.98 -30.73 -7.82
CA LEU A 169 -3.48 -29.69 -6.92
C LEU A 169 -3.52 -28.30 -7.59
N VAL A 170 -2.93 -28.17 -8.78
CA VAL A 170 -2.73 -26.87 -9.43
C VAL A 170 -4.02 -26.36 -10.06
N GLN A 171 -4.66 -27.15 -10.92
CA GLN A 171 -5.83 -26.73 -11.68
C GLN A 171 -7.02 -26.33 -10.79
N PRO A 172 -7.36 -27.07 -9.71
CA PRO A 172 -8.42 -26.65 -8.78
C PRO A 172 -8.08 -25.33 -8.10
N TYR A 173 -6.83 -25.15 -7.66
CA TYR A 173 -6.39 -23.92 -7.03
C TYR A 173 -6.45 -22.73 -7.97
N LEU A 174 -5.97 -22.84 -9.21
CA LEU A 174 -6.05 -21.75 -10.20
C LEU A 174 -7.51 -21.35 -10.51
N THR A 175 -8.44 -22.29 -10.40
CA THR A 175 -9.86 -22.05 -10.64
C THR A 175 -10.55 -21.36 -9.46
N GLU A 176 -10.24 -21.80 -8.23
CA GLU A 176 -10.95 -21.37 -7.00
C GLU A 176 -10.23 -20.24 -6.24
N SER A 177 -8.93 -20.00 -6.50
CA SER A 177 -8.15 -19.00 -5.77
C SER A 177 -8.50 -17.58 -6.16
N HIS A 178 -8.61 -16.74 -5.12
CA HIS A 178 -8.86 -15.31 -5.27
C HIS A 178 -7.90 -14.41 -4.47
N ASN A 179 -6.87 -15.00 -3.85
CA ASN A 179 -5.87 -14.27 -3.07
C ASN A 179 -4.63 -13.97 -3.92
N ILE A 180 -4.41 -12.68 -4.20
CA ILE A 180 -3.30 -12.19 -5.02
C ILE A 180 -1.95 -12.51 -4.38
N LEU A 181 -1.82 -12.35 -3.06
CA LEU A 181 -0.55 -12.55 -2.35
C LEU A 181 -0.19 -14.03 -2.29
N SER A 182 -1.17 -14.91 -2.15
CA SER A 182 -0.97 -16.36 -2.25
C SER A 182 -0.44 -16.76 -3.62
N VAL A 183 -1.04 -16.28 -4.71
CA VAL A 183 -0.56 -16.56 -6.07
C VAL A 183 0.87 -16.02 -6.27
N LEU A 184 1.17 -14.82 -5.77
CA LEU A 184 2.53 -14.27 -5.82
C LEU A 184 3.53 -15.12 -5.01
N ALA A 185 3.13 -15.66 -3.87
CA ALA A 185 3.97 -16.57 -3.09
C ALA A 185 4.31 -17.84 -3.89
N LEU A 186 3.35 -18.39 -4.63
CA LEU A 186 3.58 -19.54 -5.51
C LEU A 186 4.51 -19.19 -6.68
N ILE A 187 4.32 -18.04 -7.33
CA ILE A 187 5.22 -17.56 -8.40
C ILE A 187 6.65 -17.46 -7.88
N TYR A 188 6.82 -16.82 -6.73
CA TYR A 188 8.12 -16.68 -6.08
C TYR A 188 8.74 -18.04 -5.76
N PHE A 189 7.96 -18.95 -5.19
CA PHE A 189 8.45 -20.29 -4.85
C PHE A 189 8.82 -21.13 -6.08
N VAL A 190 8.05 -21.05 -7.18
CA VAL A 190 8.39 -21.74 -8.43
C VAL A 190 9.71 -21.21 -9.02
N ASP A 191 9.94 -19.90 -8.96
CA ASP A 191 11.22 -19.30 -9.40
C ASP A 191 12.41 -19.75 -8.53
N VAL A 192 12.21 -19.91 -7.22
CA VAL A 192 13.22 -20.52 -6.33
C VAL A 192 13.47 -21.99 -6.69
N LEU A 193 12.41 -22.77 -6.97
CA LEU A 193 12.55 -24.17 -7.40
C LEU A 193 13.30 -24.30 -8.73
N GLN A 194 13.03 -23.41 -9.70
CA GLN A 194 13.73 -23.40 -10.98
C GLN A 194 15.23 -23.18 -10.79
N ARG A 195 15.63 -22.20 -9.98
CA ARG A 195 17.04 -21.98 -9.64
C ARG A 195 17.68 -23.17 -8.95
N MET A 196 16.97 -23.78 -7.98
CA MET A 196 17.45 -24.97 -7.30
C MET A 196 17.66 -26.15 -8.27
N MET A 197 16.75 -26.38 -9.22
CA MET A 197 16.88 -27.46 -10.21
C MET A 197 18.02 -27.19 -11.19
N GLN A 198 18.24 -25.93 -11.58
CA GLN A 198 19.38 -25.50 -12.39
C GLN A 198 20.71 -25.73 -11.66
N GLU A 199 20.80 -25.40 -10.38
CA GLU A 199 21.99 -25.66 -9.55
C GLU A 199 22.29 -27.16 -9.40
N ARG A 200 21.25 -28.00 -9.43
CA ARG A 200 21.37 -29.47 -9.40
C ARG A 200 21.66 -30.09 -10.78
N GLU A 201 21.67 -29.29 -11.84
CA GLU A 201 21.84 -29.74 -13.23
C GLU A 201 20.74 -30.75 -13.69
N VAL A 202 19.54 -30.68 -13.13
CA VAL A 202 18.42 -31.59 -13.46
C VAL A 202 17.35 -30.87 -14.28
N ALA A 203 17.34 -31.08 -15.60
CA ALA A 203 16.46 -30.35 -16.55
C ALA A 203 15.03 -30.91 -16.69
N VAL A 204 14.71 -32.00 -15.99
CA VAL A 204 13.51 -32.82 -16.25
C VAL A 204 12.22 -32.07 -15.95
N LEU A 205 12.25 -31.21 -14.92
CA LEU A 205 11.09 -30.44 -14.50
C LEU A 205 11.01 -29.06 -15.16
N ASP A 206 12.01 -28.65 -15.95
CA ASP A 206 12.11 -27.27 -16.46
C ASP A 206 10.87 -26.86 -17.26
N THR A 207 10.45 -27.70 -18.20
CA THR A 207 9.26 -27.43 -19.02
C THR A 207 7.99 -27.34 -18.16
N HIS A 208 7.85 -28.19 -17.15
CA HIS A 208 6.69 -28.14 -16.24
C HIS A 208 6.69 -26.88 -15.38
N LEU A 209 7.83 -26.55 -14.76
CA LEU A 209 7.97 -25.38 -13.91
C LEU A 209 7.77 -24.08 -14.70
N GLU A 210 8.26 -24.02 -15.95
CA GLU A 210 8.02 -22.88 -16.84
C GLU A 210 6.52 -22.72 -17.18
N GLN A 211 5.85 -23.80 -17.57
CA GLN A 211 4.40 -23.79 -17.85
C GLN A 211 3.57 -23.43 -16.62
N LEU A 212 3.97 -23.91 -15.44
CA LEU A 212 3.35 -23.58 -14.17
C LEU A 212 3.52 -22.10 -13.82
N ASN A 213 4.74 -21.56 -13.96
CA ASN A 213 5.01 -20.14 -13.74
C ASN A 213 4.17 -19.27 -14.68
N MET A 214 4.10 -19.62 -15.97
CA MET A 214 3.27 -18.90 -16.94
C MET A 214 1.79 -18.87 -16.57
N ARG A 215 1.23 -20.01 -16.11
CA ARG A 215 -0.17 -20.06 -15.67
C ARG A 215 -0.41 -19.26 -14.38
N LEU A 216 0.51 -19.31 -13.44
CA LEU A 216 0.44 -18.51 -12.21
C LEU A 216 0.51 -17.01 -12.52
N ILE A 217 1.36 -16.58 -13.46
CA ILE A 217 1.44 -15.18 -13.91
C ILE A 217 0.13 -14.73 -14.56
N VAL A 218 -0.48 -15.56 -15.40
CA VAL A 218 -1.80 -15.27 -15.99
C VAL A 218 -2.85 -15.12 -14.89
N LYS A 219 -2.87 -16.02 -13.90
CA LYS A 219 -3.79 -15.92 -12.77
C LYS A 219 -3.54 -14.68 -11.92
N PHE A 220 -2.28 -14.31 -11.69
CA PHE A 220 -1.94 -13.08 -10.99
C PHE A 220 -2.52 -11.86 -11.72
N LYS A 221 -2.35 -11.76 -13.05
CA LYS A 221 -2.93 -10.66 -13.84
C LYS A 221 -4.45 -10.64 -13.77
N GLU A 222 -5.10 -11.81 -13.88
CA GLU A 222 -6.55 -11.94 -13.73
C GLU A 222 -7.06 -11.35 -12.40
N LEU A 223 -6.31 -11.53 -11.31
CA LEU A 223 -6.67 -11.02 -9.99
C LEU A 223 -6.21 -9.57 -9.75
N PHE A 224 -5.08 -9.15 -10.33
CA PHE A 224 -4.48 -7.83 -10.12
C PHE A 224 -5.10 -6.75 -11.01
N ASP A 225 -5.35 -7.03 -12.30
CA ASP A 225 -5.89 -6.05 -13.25
C ASP A 225 -7.25 -5.45 -12.83
N PRO A 226 -8.19 -6.20 -12.20
CA PRO A 226 -9.40 -5.62 -11.63
C PRO A 226 -9.14 -4.54 -10.58
N ASN A 227 -8.06 -4.64 -9.81
CA ASN A 227 -7.70 -3.61 -8.82
C ASN A 227 -7.30 -2.29 -9.51
N ILE A 228 -6.58 -2.39 -10.62
CA ILE A 228 -6.23 -1.25 -11.47
C ILE A 228 -7.48 -0.67 -12.15
N ALA A 229 -8.35 -1.53 -12.69
CA ALA A 229 -9.59 -1.10 -13.33
C ALA A 229 -10.52 -0.38 -12.36
N ALA A 230 -10.68 -0.91 -11.15
CA ALA A 230 -11.52 -0.34 -10.10
C ALA A 230 -11.12 1.09 -9.71
N LEU A 231 -9.81 1.39 -9.69
CA LEU A 231 -9.29 2.74 -9.39
C LEU A 231 -9.48 3.74 -10.54
N ARG A 232 -9.73 3.27 -11.77
CA ARG A 232 -10.03 4.15 -12.92
C ARG A 232 -11.50 4.60 -12.92
N GLU A 233 -12.38 3.78 -12.35
CA GLU A 233 -13.79 4.11 -12.25
C GLU A 233 -14.03 5.18 -11.17
N PRO A 234 -15.09 6.01 -11.32
CA PRO A 234 -15.45 6.99 -10.29
C PRO A 234 -15.92 6.31 -9.00
N LEU A 235 -15.48 6.81 -7.85
CA LEU A 235 -15.87 6.38 -6.51
C LEU A 235 -17.35 6.69 -6.26
N THR A 236 -18.06 5.74 -5.63
CA THR A 236 -19.42 5.97 -5.15
C THR A 236 -19.39 6.91 -3.95
N ARG A 237 -20.53 7.54 -3.63
CA ARG A 237 -20.62 8.44 -2.48
C ARG A 237 -20.27 7.73 -1.17
N SER A 238 -20.76 6.51 -0.99
CA SER A 238 -20.47 5.65 0.15
C SER A 238 -18.97 5.36 0.30
N GLU A 239 -18.27 5.08 -0.80
CA GLU A 239 -16.82 4.85 -0.76
C GLU A 239 -16.03 6.11 -0.43
N ILE A 240 -16.46 7.27 -0.92
CA ILE A 240 -15.84 8.55 -0.58
C ILE A 240 -16.04 8.85 0.91
N ASP A 241 -17.26 8.69 1.43
CA ASP A 241 -17.57 8.94 2.84
C ASP A 241 -16.80 7.96 3.75
N ALA A 242 -16.65 6.70 3.35
CA ALA A 242 -15.83 5.72 4.06
C ALA A 242 -14.34 6.08 4.02
N GLU A 243 -13.83 6.59 2.90
CA GLU A 243 -12.44 7.05 2.80
C GLU A 243 -12.17 8.27 3.67
N LEU A 244 -13.04 9.28 3.61
CA LEU A 244 -12.92 10.49 4.42
C LEU A 244 -12.97 10.23 5.93
N LYS A 245 -13.66 9.16 6.34
CA LYS A 245 -13.85 8.82 7.74
C LYS A 245 -12.78 7.87 8.27
N ASP A 246 -12.56 6.76 7.57
CA ASP A 246 -11.83 5.59 8.09
C ASP A 246 -10.61 5.20 7.22
N HIS A 247 -10.28 6.00 6.19
CA HIS A 247 -9.15 5.77 5.26
C HIS A 247 -9.14 4.36 4.64
N ILE A 248 -10.33 3.84 4.29
CA ILE A 248 -10.50 2.46 3.82
C ILE A 248 -9.73 2.17 2.52
N LEU A 249 -9.80 3.06 1.53
CA LEU A 249 -9.07 2.96 0.27
C LEU A 249 -7.56 3.02 0.51
N THR A 250 -7.11 3.99 1.33
CA THR A 250 -5.71 4.14 1.73
C THR A 250 -5.17 2.84 2.36
N LYS A 251 -5.91 2.28 3.33
CA LYS A 251 -5.55 1.02 4.01
C LYS A 251 -5.47 -0.14 3.02
N ARG A 252 -6.45 -0.29 2.12
CA ARG A 252 -6.44 -1.35 1.09
C ARG A 252 -5.28 -1.19 0.12
N PHE A 253 -5.03 0.02 -0.38
CA PHE A 253 -3.89 0.30 -1.24
C PHE A 253 -2.57 -0.08 -0.57
N SER A 254 -2.34 0.37 0.67
CA SER A 254 -1.10 0.11 1.41
C SER A 254 -0.81 -1.39 1.51
N ARG A 255 -1.84 -2.19 1.84
CA ARG A 255 -1.74 -3.65 1.98
C ARG A 255 -1.36 -4.34 0.68
N LEU A 256 -1.97 -3.96 -0.46
CA LEU A 256 -1.62 -4.55 -1.78
C LEU A 256 -0.16 -4.26 -2.06
N SER A 257 0.18 -2.98 -1.92
CA SER A 257 1.48 -2.45 -2.30
C SER A 257 2.58 -3.13 -1.49
N ILE A 258 2.43 -3.23 -0.17
CA ILE A 258 3.39 -3.91 0.71
C ILE A 258 3.58 -5.37 0.29
N GLY A 259 2.49 -6.11 0.10
CA GLY A 259 2.57 -7.52 -0.27
C GLY A 259 3.31 -7.73 -1.59
N VAL A 260 3.04 -6.91 -2.60
CA VAL A 260 3.73 -7.00 -3.90
C VAL A 260 5.20 -6.55 -3.77
N HIS A 261 5.49 -5.49 -3.02
CA HIS A 261 6.87 -5.03 -2.77
C HIS A 261 7.71 -6.07 -2.03
N LEU A 262 7.12 -6.80 -1.06
CA LEU A 262 7.81 -7.87 -0.35
C LEU A 262 8.33 -8.94 -1.32
N PHE A 263 7.45 -9.49 -2.17
CA PHE A 263 7.85 -10.50 -3.15
C PHE A 263 8.79 -9.94 -4.22
N ASN A 264 8.58 -8.70 -4.64
CA ASN A 264 9.43 -8.07 -5.65
C ASN A 264 10.85 -7.79 -5.13
N SER A 265 10.98 -7.41 -3.85
CA SER A 265 12.27 -7.16 -3.19
C SER A 265 13.04 -8.47 -2.91
N ALA A 266 12.32 -9.55 -2.61
CA ALA A 266 12.89 -10.87 -2.39
C ALA A 266 13.40 -11.53 -3.68
N ASN A 267 13.00 -11.04 -4.85
CA ASN A 267 13.30 -11.68 -6.13
C ASN A 267 13.73 -10.69 -7.22
N LYS A 268 14.77 -9.89 -6.94
CA LYS A 268 15.27 -8.84 -7.84
C LYS A 268 15.77 -9.37 -9.19
N ASP A 269 16.28 -10.59 -9.22
CA ASP A 269 16.84 -11.21 -10.42
C ASP A 269 15.78 -11.92 -11.29
N SER A 270 14.53 -11.99 -10.82
CA SER A 270 13.46 -12.67 -11.55
C SER A 270 13.04 -11.87 -12.79
N ALA A 271 12.73 -12.57 -13.87
CA ALA A 271 12.17 -11.97 -15.10
C ALA A 271 10.88 -11.18 -14.84
N ASN A 272 10.17 -11.49 -13.75
CA ASN A 272 8.93 -10.82 -13.36
C ASN A 272 9.14 -9.48 -12.63
N HIS A 273 10.36 -9.15 -12.21
CA HIS A 273 10.66 -7.98 -11.37
C HIS A 273 10.17 -6.67 -12.00
N HIS A 274 10.53 -6.43 -13.27
CA HIS A 274 10.12 -5.22 -13.99
C HIS A 274 8.61 -5.14 -14.25
N MET A 275 7.94 -6.27 -14.45
CA MET A 275 6.48 -6.31 -14.60
C MET A 275 5.79 -5.86 -13.30
N LEU A 276 6.24 -6.40 -12.16
CA LEU A 276 5.68 -6.04 -10.85
C LEU A 276 5.95 -4.58 -10.49
N GLU A 277 7.15 -4.06 -10.79
CA GLU A 277 7.48 -2.65 -10.56
C GLU A 277 6.60 -1.71 -11.41
N SER A 278 6.37 -2.05 -12.68
CA SER A 278 5.48 -1.30 -13.56
C SER A 278 4.03 -1.29 -13.04
N ASN A 279 3.54 -2.45 -12.61
CA ASN A 279 2.21 -2.61 -12.03
C ASN A 279 2.03 -1.80 -10.73
N LEU A 280 3.03 -1.80 -9.85
CA LEU A 280 3.07 -1.00 -8.62
C LEU A 280 3.03 0.49 -8.91
N ARG A 281 3.84 0.95 -9.87
CA ARG A 281 3.86 2.35 -10.32
C ARG A 281 2.49 2.78 -10.83
N GLN A 282 1.87 1.96 -11.68
CA GLN A 282 0.54 2.23 -12.21
C GLN A 282 -0.53 2.28 -11.09
N LEU A 283 -0.46 1.34 -10.15
CA LEU A 283 -1.37 1.30 -9.00
C LEU A 283 -1.26 2.59 -8.17
N ARG A 284 -0.03 3.04 -7.85
CA ARG A 284 0.24 4.27 -7.11
C ARG A 284 -0.31 5.51 -7.82
N GLU A 285 -0.06 5.65 -9.12
CA GLU A 285 -0.55 6.79 -9.91
C GLU A 285 -2.08 6.87 -9.93
N LEU A 286 -2.75 5.72 -10.07
CA LEU A 286 -4.21 5.67 -10.07
C LEU A 286 -4.79 5.93 -8.69
N TYR A 287 -4.16 5.42 -7.64
CA TYR A 287 -4.53 5.72 -6.26
C TYR A 287 -4.44 7.23 -5.96
N LEU A 288 -3.33 7.87 -6.32
CA LEU A 288 -3.15 9.31 -6.14
C LEU A 288 -4.18 10.12 -6.94
N LYS A 289 -4.50 9.69 -8.17
CA LYS A 289 -5.57 10.30 -8.98
C LYS A 289 -6.95 10.12 -8.35
N ALA A 290 -7.26 8.95 -7.80
CA ALA A 290 -8.53 8.70 -7.13
C ALA A 290 -8.70 9.61 -5.91
N LEU A 291 -7.67 9.73 -5.06
CA LEU A 291 -7.69 10.66 -3.93
C LEU A 291 -7.85 12.12 -4.40
N ASN A 292 -6.99 12.58 -5.31
CA ASN A 292 -6.97 13.99 -5.71
C ASN A 292 -8.20 14.44 -6.49
N ASN A 293 -8.72 13.60 -7.39
CA ASN A 293 -9.79 14.01 -8.29
C ASN A 293 -11.18 13.68 -7.75
N GLN A 294 -11.31 12.67 -6.88
CA GLN A 294 -12.61 12.12 -6.51
C GLN A 294 -12.91 12.27 -5.01
N VAL A 295 -11.91 12.10 -4.14
CA VAL A 295 -12.11 12.27 -2.69
C VAL A 295 -11.98 13.74 -2.32
N ILE A 296 -10.87 14.37 -2.71
CA ILE A 296 -10.59 15.77 -2.41
C ILE A 296 -11.63 16.72 -3.00
N SER A 297 -12.14 16.43 -4.20
CA SER A 297 -13.17 17.27 -4.84
C SER A 297 -14.48 17.35 -4.06
N THR A 298 -14.70 16.44 -3.09
CA THR A 298 -15.84 16.51 -2.16
C THR A 298 -15.59 17.34 -0.92
N ILE A 299 -14.33 17.65 -0.61
CA ILE A 299 -13.97 18.61 0.43
C ILE A 299 -14.21 20.00 -0.15
N GLU A 300 -14.94 20.85 0.58
CA GLU A 300 -15.21 22.21 0.15
C GLU A 300 -13.91 22.93 -0.21
N SER A 301 -13.89 23.66 -1.33
CA SER A 301 -12.70 24.36 -1.80
C SER A 301 -12.19 25.42 -0.81
N SER A 302 -13.08 25.90 0.07
CA SER A 302 -12.75 26.79 1.19
C SER A 302 -12.01 26.09 2.34
N ASP A 303 -12.13 24.77 2.50
CA ASP A 303 -11.54 24.01 3.62
C ASP A 303 -10.23 23.32 3.21
N VAL A 304 -9.29 24.13 2.74
CA VAL A 304 -7.97 23.65 2.26
C VAL A 304 -7.17 22.99 3.38
N LYS A 305 -7.34 23.44 4.65
CA LYS A 305 -6.67 22.84 5.81
C LYS A 305 -7.15 21.42 6.08
N ARG A 306 -8.46 21.14 5.97
CA ARG A 306 -8.99 19.77 6.09
C ARG A 306 -8.50 18.87 4.97
N ARG A 307 -8.41 19.38 3.74
CA ARG A 307 -7.81 18.64 2.61
C ARG A 307 -6.37 18.21 2.92
N CYS A 308 -5.52 19.15 3.35
CA CYS A 308 -4.14 18.84 3.71
C CYS A 308 -4.09 17.85 4.89
N THR A 309 -4.91 18.04 5.93
CA THR A 309 -4.95 17.14 7.09
C THR A 309 -5.25 15.70 6.67
N PHE A 310 -6.27 15.51 5.84
CA PHE A 310 -6.65 14.20 5.30
C PHE A 310 -5.49 13.54 4.52
N LEU A 311 -4.86 14.27 3.61
CA LEU A 311 -3.75 13.73 2.80
C LEU A 311 -2.51 13.42 3.64
N ILE A 312 -2.17 14.29 4.59
CA ILE A 312 -1.06 14.09 5.51
C ILE A 312 -1.27 12.78 6.29
N HIS A 313 -2.46 12.55 6.85
CA HIS A 313 -2.77 11.30 7.54
C HIS A 313 -2.72 10.08 6.62
N ALA A 314 -3.23 10.19 5.39
CA ALA A 314 -3.21 9.10 4.44
C ALA A 314 -1.77 8.70 4.04
N PHE A 315 -0.91 9.68 3.77
CA PHE A 315 0.48 9.43 3.37
C PHE A 315 1.34 8.97 4.54
N ASP A 316 1.20 9.59 5.72
CA ASP A 316 1.88 9.14 6.93
C ASP A 316 1.51 7.70 7.29
N PHE A 317 0.24 7.31 7.15
CA PHE A 317 -0.19 5.94 7.35
C PHE A 317 0.54 4.98 6.39
N ILE A 318 0.57 5.27 5.08
CA ILE A 318 1.25 4.41 4.09
C ILE A 318 2.74 4.27 4.43
N LEU A 319 3.42 5.39 4.71
CA LEU A 319 4.85 5.40 5.05
C LEU A 319 5.13 4.62 6.34
N SER A 320 4.29 4.81 7.36
CA SER A 320 4.37 4.06 8.61
C SER A 320 4.23 2.56 8.37
N GLN A 321 3.34 2.12 7.48
CA GLN A 321 3.23 0.71 7.11
C GLN A 321 4.47 0.22 6.35
N TYR A 322 5.01 0.98 5.40
CA TYR A 322 6.25 0.60 4.69
C TYR A 322 7.42 0.44 5.66
N ILE A 323 7.57 1.37 6.62
CA ILE A 323 8.60 1.29 7.67
C ILE A 323 8.37 0.05 8.54
N HIS A 324 7.13 -0.20 8.98
CA HIS A 324 6.79 -1.35 9.82
C HIS A 324 7.16 -2.68 9.16
N PHE A 325 6.92 -2.82 7.86
CA PHE A 325 7.25 -4.04 7.11
C PHE A 325 8.65 -4.02 6.48
N HIS A 326 9.49 -3.03 6.81
CA HIS A 326 10.85 -2.87 6.31
C HIS A 326 10.95 -2.83 4.77
N ILE A 327 10.03 -2.13 4.13
CA ILE A 327 9.97 -1.95 2.67
C ILE A 327 10.81 -0.74 2.27
N ASP A 328 11.96 -1.00 1.64
CA ASP A 328 12.79 0.03 1.00
C ASP A 328 12.51 0.04 -0.51
N CYS A 329 11.67 0.98 -0.96
CA CYS A 329 11.22 1.06 -2.34
C CYS A 329 11.02 2.50 -2.83
N ASN A 330 11.02 2.67 -4.16
CA ASN A 330 10.83 3.98 -4.80
C ASN A 330 9.46 4.60 -4.48
N ASP A 331 8.42 3.79 -4.25
CA ASP A 331 7.11 4.28 -3.83
C ASP A 331 7.18 5.01 -2.48
N GLY A 332 8.02 4.53 -1.56
CA GLY A 332 8.23 5.20 -0.26
C GLY A 332 8.80 6.61 -0.44
N ILE A 333 9.76 6.78 -1.36
CA ILE A 333 10.34 8.10 -1.69
C ILE A 333 9.28 9.03 -2.29
N GLU A 334 8.45 8.53 -3.21
CA GLU A 334 7.39 9.32 -3.84
C GLU A 334 6.30 9.74 -2.82
N PHE A 335 5.88 8.84 -1.92
CA PHE A 335 4.93 9.18 -0.86
C PHE A 335 5.52 10.16 0.16
N GLN A 336 6.81 10.02 0.49
CA GLN A 336 7.52 10.97 1.36
C GLN A 336 7.51 12.37 0.75
N LYS A 337 7.78 12.49 -0.55
CA LYS A 337 7.73 13.76 -1.27
C LYS A 337 6.32 14.38 -1.23
N HIS A 338 5.28 13.58 -1.48
CA HIS A 338 3.90 14.07 -1.40
C HIS A 338 3.49 14.50 0.01
N LEU A 339 3.96 13.77 1.04
CA LEU A 339 3.76 14.17 2.44
C LEU A 339 4.41 15.52 2.73
N GLU A 340 5.67 15.72 2.31
CA GLU A 340 6.39 16.98 2.50
C GLU A 340 5.73 18.16 1.76
N GLU A 341 5.24 17.93 0.55
CA GLU A 341 4.49 18.92 -0.23
C GLU A 341 3.20 19.36 0.50
N GLU A 342 2.42 18.41 1.03
CA GLU A 342 1.18 18.71 1.74
C GLU A 342 1.42 19.31 3.13
N VAL A 343 2.46 18.87 3.85
CA VAL A 343 2.89 19.50 5.11
C VAL A 343 3.29 20.96 4.87
N SER A 344 4.11 21.22 3.84
CA SER A 344 4.51 22.58 3.46
C SER A 344 3.31 23.44 3.06
N ALA A 345 2.34 22.87 2.34
CA ALA A 345 1.09 23.54 2.01
C ALA A 345 0.28 23.87 3.27
N PHE A 346 0.06 22.90 4.16
CA PHE A 346 -0.64 23.09 5.43
C PHE A 346 -0.02 24.21 6.26
N VAL A 347 1.31 24.17 6.43
CA VAL A 347 2.06 25.19 7.17
C VAL A 347 1.84 26.59 6.57
N ARG A 348 1.92 26.74 5.25
CA ARG A 348 1.66 28.03 4.59
C ARG A 348 0.26 28.55 4.87
N TYR A 349 -0.76 27.71 4.72
CA TYR A 349 -2.15 28.11 5.02
C TYR A 349 -2.33 28.46 6.50
N GLN A 350 -1.64 27.76 7.39
CA GLN A 350 -1.71 28.00 8.82
C GLN A 350 -1.13 29.37 9.21
N ILE A 351 0.00 29.76 8.61
CA ILE A 351 0.58 31.09 8.80
C ILE A 351 -0.29 32.18 8.17
N GLU A 352 -0.86 31.94 6.98
CA GLU A 352 -1.74 32.91 6.32
C GLU A 352 -3.00 33.19 7.15
N ASP A 353 -3.59 32.16 7.76
CA ASP A 353 -4.80 32.26 8.59
C ASP A 353 -4.59 33.17 9.82
N GLN A 354 -3.42 33.04 10.48
CA GLN A 354 -3.12 33.79 11.71
C GLN A 354 -2.41 35.12 11.45
N PHE A 355 -1.64 35.23 10.36
CA PHE A 355 -0.76 36.35 10.06
C PHE A 355 -0.94 36.92 8.64
N SER A 356 -2.16 36.93 8.12
CA SER A 356 -2.51 37.41 6.77
C SER A 356 -1.94 38.80 6.43
N SER A 357 -1.96 39.76 7.37
CA SER A 357 -1.45 41.11 7.12
C SER A 357 0.08 41.14 6.92
N LEU A 358 0.81 40.28 7.64
CA LEU A 358 2.25 40.09 7.47
C LEU A 358 2.53 39.46 6.10
N CYS A 359 1.83 38.38 5.77
CA CYS A 359 2.03 37.64 4.52
C CYS A 359 1.70 38.49 3.29
N ALA A 360 0.56 39.20 3.31
CA ALA A 360 0.14 40.08 2.23
C ALA A 360 1.15 41.22 2.02
N PHE A 361 1.67 41.82 3.10
CA PHE A 361 2.67 42.89 3.01
C PHE A 361 3.98 42.40 2.39
N VAL A 362 4.52 41.28 2.87
CA VAL A 362 5.76 40.70 2.35
C VAL A 362 5.59 40.36 0.87
N SER A 363 4.48 39.71 0.50
CA SER A 363 4.20 39.34 -0.89
C SER A 363 4.10 40.54 -1.84
N HIS A 364 3.55 41.67 -1.36
CA HIS A 364 3.33 42.85 -2.20
C HIS A 364 4.59 43.70 -2.39
N PHE A 365 5.38 43.90 -1.32
CA PHE A 365 6.47 44.87 -1.33
C PHE A 365 7.87 44.27 -1.44
N GLU A 366 8.06 42.98 -1.19
CA GLU A 366 9.40 42.39 -1.23
C GLU A 366 10.02 42.41 -2.62
N ALA A 367 9.23 42.16 -3.67
CA ALA A 367 9.73 42.21 -5.06
C ALA A 367 10.08 43.64 -5.52
N ALA A 368 9.50 44.67 -4.89
CA ALA A 368 9.75 46.08 -5.22
C ALA A 368 11.06 46.61 -4.61
N ILE A 369 11.60 45.92 -3.60
CA ILE A 369 12.80 46.32 -2.85
C ILE A 369 14.05 45.90 -3.62
N ASN A 370 14.97 46.86 -3.84
CA ASN A 370 16.31 46.55 -4.35
C ASN A 370 17.36 47.02 -3.35
N LYS A 371 18.12 46.07 -2.79
CA LYS A 371 19.19 46.36 -1.82
C LYS A 371 20.34 47.21 -2.40
N LYS A 372 20.41 47.38 -3.72
CA LYS A 372 21.38 48.26 -4.40
C LYS A 372 20.88 49.70 -4.59
N CYS A 373 19.59 49.95 -4.42
CA CYS A 373 19.00 51.29 -4.49
C CYS A 373 19.20 52.05 -3.16
N SER A 374 19.11 53.38 -3.20
CA SER A 374 19.17 54.20 -1.99
C SER A 374 17.95 53.95 -1.08
N GLU A 375 18.08 54.25 0.21
CA GLU A 375 16.97 54.14 1.18
C GLU A 375 15.76 55.00 0.76
N GLU A 376 15.99 56.15 0.11
CA GLU A 376 14.94 57.06 -0.38
C GLU A 376 14.16 56.46 -1.55
N GLU A 377 14.87 55.80 -2.47
CA GLU A 377 14.26 55.08 -3.59
C GLU A 377 13.48 53.85 -3.14
N ASN A 378 13.93 53.15 -2.10
CA ASN A 378 13.17 52.04 -1.53
C ASN A 378 11.95 52.54 -0.73
N ARG A 379 12.05 53.68 -0.04
CA ARG A 379 10.93 54.29 0.70
C ARG A 379 9.79 54.75 -0.21
N SER A 380 10.09 55.25 -1.40
CA SER A 380 9.04 55.67 -2.33
C SER A 380 8.25 54.51 -2.95
N ARG A 381 8.78 53.28 -2.85
CA ARG A 381 8.16 52.05 -3.39
C ARG A 381 7.30 51.29 -2.38
N VAL A 382 7.31 51.71 -1.11
CA VAL A 382 6.62 51.00 -0.02
C VAL A 382 5.72 51.94 0.76
N ASP A 383 4.53 51.47 1.10
CA ASP A 383 3.64 52.20 2.01
C ASP A 383 4.14 52.08 3.47
N GLN A 384 4.73 53.17 3.96
CA GLN A 384 5.22 53.28 5.33
C GLN A 384 4.10 53.14 6.38
N ALA A 385 2.90 53.63 6.10
CA ALA A 385 1.78 53.53 7.04
C ALA A 385 1.30 52.08 7.16
N ALA A 386 1.20 51.37 6.03
CA ALA A 386 0.92 49.94 6.02
C ALA A 386 2.01 49.14 6.75
N MET A 387 3.29 49.45 6.52
CA MET A 387 4.43 48.81 7.19
C MET A 387 4.36 48.99 8.72
N ALA A 388 4.12 50.21 9.19
CA ALA A 388 3.99 50.51 10.62
C ALA A 388 2.77 49.81 11.26
N LYS A 389 1.66 49.70 10.51
CA LYS A 389 0.45 48.99 10.93
C LYS A 389 0.71 47.50 11.10
N VAL A 390 1.38 46.86 10.13
CA VAL A 390 1.75 45.44 10.21
C VAL A 390 2.68 45.18 11.40
N ALA A 391 3.70 46.01 11.61
CA ALA A 391 4.60 45.88 12.75
C ALA A 391 3.85 45.97 14.09
N LYS A 392 2.94 46.94 14.23
CA LYS A 392 2.12 47.11 15.44
C LYS A 392 1.17 45.94 15.66
N GLN A 393 0.50 45.47 14.61
CA GLN A 393 -0.43 44.35 14.71
C GLN A 393 0.31 43.07 15.10
N PHE A 394 1.42 42.77 14.44
CA PHE A 394 2.25 41.62 14.77
C PHE A 394 2.72 41.67 16.22
N GLN A 395 3.17 42.83 16.71
CA GLN A 395 3.58 43.00 18.10
C GLN A 395 2.51 42.61 19.13
N LEU A 396 1.24 42.89 18.82
CA LEU A 396 0.12 42.64 19.72
C LEU A 396 -0.36 41.19 19.66
N GLU A 397 -0.27 40.54 18.51
CA GLU A 397 -0.96 39.27 18.25
C GLU A 397 -0.05 38.05 18.14
N TRP A 398 1.27 38.21 17.98
CA TRP A 398 2.18 37.10 17.68
C TRP A 398 2.17 35.94 18.70
N GLN A 399 2.09 36.22 20.01
CA GLN A 399 2.04 35.16 21.03
C GLN A 399 0.75 34.35 20.93
N ARG A 400 -0.39 35.05 20.89
CA ARG A 400 -1.71 34.44 20.70
C ARG A 400 -1.78 33.66 19.38
N GLY A 401 -1.18 34.18 18.32
CA GLY A 401 -1.11 33.52 17.02
C GLY A 401 -0.30 32.23 17.08
N ILE A 402 0.86 32.23 17.76
CA ILE A 402 1.66 31.01 17.97
C ILE A 402 0.86 29.97 18.77
N GLU A 403 0.24 30.35 19.88
CA GLU A 403 -0.60 29.46 20.69
C GLU A 403 -1.76 28.87 19.87
N ALA A 404 -2.41 29.68 19.04
CA ALA A 404 -3.48 29.22 18.15
C ALA A 404 -2.97 28.24 17.08
N ILE A 405 -1.76 28.46 16.54
CA ILE A 405 -1.12 27.54 15.59
C ILE A 405 -0.86 26.20 16.26
N VAL A 406 -0.19 26.21 17.42
CA VAL A 406 0.16 24.99 18.17
C VAL A 406 -1.11 24.21 18.51
N PHE A 407 -2.13 24.89 19.03
CA PHE A 407 -3.41 24.26 19.36
C PHE A 407 -4.09 23.59 18.17
N ASP A 408 -4.16 24.24 17.00
CA ASP A 408 -4.80 23.65 15.81
C ASP A 408 -3.96 22.51 15.20
N VAL A 409 -2.62 22.58 15.29
CA VAL A 409 -1.73 21.47 14.90
C VAL A 409 -1.93 20.27 15.81
N ASP A 410 -1.89 20.47 17.14
CA ASP A 410 -2.07 19.40 18.12
C ASP A 410 -3.46 18.77 18.02
N ARG A 411 -4.50 19.57 17.76
CA ARG A 411 -5.86 19.08 17.53
C ARG A 411 -5.98 18.17 16.31
N ARG A 412 -5.21 18.44 15.26
CA ARG A 412 -5.31 17.73 13.97
C ARG A 412 -4.40 16.53 13.87
N PHE A 413 -3.20 16.60 14.46
CA PHE A 413 -2.13 15.62 14.30
C PHE A 413 -1.66 15.03 15.64
N GLY A 414 -2.36 15.27 16.75
CA GLY A 414 -1.95 14.82 18.08
C GLY A 414 -1.88 13.29 18.24
N ASP A 415 -2.53 12.55 17.35
CA ASP A 415 -2.42 11.10 17.19
C ASP A 415 -1.10 10.63 16.54
N LEU A 416 -0.32 11.56 15.95
CA LEU A 416 0.95 11.33 15.27
C LEU A 416 2.09 12.15 15.92
N PRO A 417 2.65 11.74 17.08
CA PRO A 417 3.50 12.60 17.90
C PRO A 417 4.76 13.15 17.21
N SER A 418 5.46 12.31 16.44
CA SER A 418 6.67 12.71 15.71
C SER A 418 6.35 13.72 14.61
N LEU A 419 5.35 13.42 13.79
CA LEU A 419 4.91 14.29 12.70
C LEU A 419 4.33 15.61 13.24
N CYS A 420 3.56 15.56 14.33
CA CYS A 420 3.03 16.73 15.00
C CYS A 420 4.15 17.68 15.46
N ALA A 421 5.18 17.15 16.12
CA ALA A 421 6.35 17.93 16.52
C ALA A 421 7.05 18.56 15.30
N ASP A 422 7.18 17.83 14.20
CA ASP A 422 7.78 18.35 12.98
C ASP A 422 6.93 19.43 12.31
N ILE A 423 5.60 19.28 12.22
CA ILE A 423 4.69 20.29 11.66
C ILE A 423 4.74 21.57 12.52
N ARG A 424 4.77 21.45 13.86
CA ARG A 424 4.96 22.61 14.76
C ARG A 424 6.27 23.32 14.47
N ARG A 425 7.38 22.56 14.43
CA ARG A 425 8.71 23.10 14.12
C ARG A 425 8.73 23.82 12.77
N GLN A 426 8.18 23.21 11.72
CA GLN A 426 8.11 23.80 10.39
C GLN A 426 7.25 25.06 10.37
N SER A 427 6.11 25.08 11.08
CA SER A 427 5.26 26.26 11.22
C SER A 427 6.02 27.43 11.84
N MET A 428 6.78 27.16 12.90
CA MET A 428 7.54 28.19 13.59
C MET A 428 8.72 28.71 12.75
N LEU A 429 9.41 27.82 12.04
CA LEU A 429 10.45 28.22 11.09
C LEU A 429 9.86 29.06 9.95
N HIS A 430 8.68 28.72 9.45
CA HIS A 430 8.01 29.49 8.40
C HIS A 430 7.59 30.87 8.90
N LEU A 431 7.06 30.98 10.13
CA LEU A 431 6.74 32.27 10.76
C LEU A 431 7.98 33.14 10.90
N LEU A 432 9.08 32.56 11.42
CA LEU A 432 10.36 33.26 11.58
C LEU A 432 10.91 33.74 10.24
N MET A 433 10.84 32.90 9.20
CA MET A 433 11.23 33.24 7.84
C MET A 433 10.40 34.42 7.31
N MET A 434 9.07 34.37 7.41
CA MET A 434 8.19 35.45 6.96
C MET A 434 8.44 36.76 7.70
N TYR A 435 8.66 36.68 9.02
CA TYR A 435 8.99 37.86 9.82
C TYR A 435 10.38 38.43 9.48
N SER A 436 11.37 37.58 9.21
CA SER A 436 12.69 37.99 8.75
C SER A 436 12.62 38.70 7.39
N ARG A 437 11.84 38.17 6.44
CA ARG A 437 11.56 38.83 5.14
C ARG A 437 10.93 40.19 5.33
N PHE A 438 9.93 40.32 6.21
CA PHE A 438 9.34 41.60 6.57
C PHE A 438 10.39 42.59 7.12
N ARG A 439 11.22 42.16 8.08
CA ARG A 439 12.30 43.01 8.62
C ARG A 439 13.29 43.42 7.55
N ASN A 440 13.63 42.54 6.61
CA ASN A 440 14.52 42.88 5.51
C ASN A 440 13.95 44.01 4.63
N VAL A 441 12.64 44.00 4.38
CA VAL A 441 11.95 45.10 3.68
C VAL A 441 12.05 46.39 4.50
N VAL A 442 11.78 46.33 5.82
CA VAL A 442 11.87 47.49 6.73
C VAL A 442 13.27 48.11 6.70
N TYR A 443 14.31 47.30 6.89
CA TYR A 443 15.70 47.79 6.99
C TYR A 443 16.31 48.17 5.64
N ALA A 444 15.73 47.75 4.52
CA ALA A 444 16.11 48.26 3.20
C ALA A 444 15.56 49.67 2.92
N CYS A 445 14.50 50.08 3.63
CA CYS A 445 13.91 51.42 3.56
C CYS A 445 14.42 52.36 4.66
N PHE A 446 14.81 51.82 5.83
CA PHE A 446 15.18 52.62 6.99
C PHE A 446 16.38 52.01 7.74
N THR A 447 17.45 52.79 7.93
CA THR A 447 18.51 52.46 8.89
C THR A 447 18.01 52.52 10.34
N ASN A 448 17.12 53.47 10.66
CA ASN A 448 16.45 53.57 11.96
C ASN A 448 14.94 53.81 11.77
N PRO A 449 14.10 52.75 11.79
CA PRO A 449 12.68 52.87 11.48
C PRO A 449 11.91 53.64 12.58
N PRO A 450 10.96 54.51 12.20
CA PRO A 450 10.23 55.35 13.15
C PRO A 450 9.32 54.56 14.11
N PHE A 451 8.98 53.31 13.77
CA PHE A 451 8.17 52.38 14.57
C PHE A 451 9.02 51.25 15.18
N ARG A 452 10.32 51.48 15.40
CA ARG A 452 11.25 50.47 15.97
C ARG A 452 10.75 49.80 17.26
N SER A 453 9.97 50.51 18.08
CA SER A 453 9.37 49.98 19.31
C SER A 453 8.41 48.82 19.08
N ASN A 454 7.88 48.71 17.87
CA ASN A 454 6.92 47.69 17.48
C ASN A 454 7.60 46.50 16.77
N LEU A 455 8.90 46.60 16.50
CA LEU A 455 9.67 45.48 15.95
C LEU A 455 10.12 44.57 17.08
N ILE A 456 9.84 43.29 16.93
CA ILE A 456 10.22 42.23 17.84
C ILE A 456 11.58 41.67 17.38
N SER A 457 12.45 41.30 18.33
CA SER A 457 13.66 40.56 17.98
C SER A 457 13.30 39.14 17.54
N PRO A 458 13.87 38.61 16.44
CA PRO A 458 13.73 37.20 16.06
C PRO A 458 14.04 36.23 17.20
N ASP A 459 15.02 36.55 18.05
CA ASP A 459 15.38 35.73 19.22
C ASP A 459 14.24 35.62 20.22
N ARG A 460 13.41 36.67 20.34
CA ARG A 460 12.24 36.66 21.22
C ARG A 460 11.13 35.77 20.68
N ILE A 461 11.00 35.69 19.35
CA ILE A 461 10.07 34.77 18.69
C ILE A 461 10.59 33.34 18.84
N MET A 462 11.89 33.12 18.60
CA MET A 462 12.54 31.80 18.74
C MET A 462 12.47 31.27 20.18
N ASN A 463 12.74 32.10 21.19
CA ASN A 463 12.62 31.69 22.59
C ASN A 463 11.19 31.37 23.00
N ALA A 464 10.18 32.01 22.40
CA ALA A 464 8.78 31.68 22.65
C ALA A 464 8.38 30.34 22.01
N VAL A 465 9.06 29.96 20.94
CA VAL A 465 8.89 28.69 20.22
C VAL A 465 9.59 27.54 20.93
N ASP A 466 10.77 27.77 21.50
CA ASP A 466 11.55 26.76 22.22
C ASP A 466 10.99 26.41 23.61
N LEU A 467 9.98 27.15 24.10
CA LEU A 467 9.31 26.86 25.39
C LEU A 467 8.37 25.65 25.35
N ASP A 468 8.10 25.08 24.17
CA ASP A 468 7.30 23.85 23.99
C ASP A 468 8.17 22.58 23.79
N ARG A 469 9.47 22.64 24.13
CA ARG A 469 10.35 21.46 24.16
C ARG A 469 10.26 20.69 25.48
#